data_AF-A0A258GPA6-F1
#
_entry.id   AF-A0A258GPA6-F1
#
_cell.length_a   1.000
_cell.length_b   1.000
_cell.length_c   1.000
_cell.angle_alpha   90.00
_cell.angle_beta   90.00
_cell.angle_gamma   90.00
#
_symmetry.space_group_name_H-M   'P 1'
#
loop_
_entity.id
_entity.type
_entity.pdbx_description
1 polymer ?
#
loop_
_entity_poly.entity_id
_entity_poly.type
_entity_poly.pdbx_seq_one_letter_code
_entity_poly.pdbx_strand_id
1 'polypeptide(L)' 'MPAMTMVFRVQPPELMKGLKVGDAVKFHAESIDDTLTVTAIRPAQ' A
#
# COMPACT_ATOMS: atom_id res chain seq x y z
N MET A 1 -4.50 5.07 14.60
CA MET A 1 -3.29 5.83 14.20
C MET A 1 -3.77 7.13 13.57
N PRO A 2 -3.25 8.30 13.98
CA PRO A 2 -3.54 9.56 13.28
C PRO A 2 -3.00 9.52 11.84
N ALA A 3 -3.44 10.44 10.99
CA ALA A 3 -2.91 10.53 9.62
C ALA A 3 -1.40 10.81 9.65
N MET A 4 -0.61 9.98 8.98
CA MET A 4 0.86 10.06 8.97
C MET A 4 1.44 9.47 7.68
N THR A 5 2.64 9.90 7.31
CA THR A 5 3.41 9.31 6.20
C THR A 5 4.19 8.11 6.72
N MET A 6 4.03 6.97 6.06
CA MET A 6 4.69 5.71 6.40
C MET A 6 5.31 5.07 5.16
N VAL A 7 6.28 4.17 5.38
CA VAL A 7 6.88 3.35 4.33
C VAL A 7 6.27 1.96 4.40
N PHE A 8 5.76 1.48 3.27
CA PHE A 8 5.24 0.12 3.12
C PHE A 8 5.98 -0.59 1.99
N ARG A 9 6.31 -1.87 2.20
CA ARG A 9 6.76 -2.76 1.12
C ARG A 9 5.53 -3.20 0.32
N VAL A 10 5.65 -3.41 -0.99
CA VAL A 10 4.54 -3.93 -1.79
C VAL A 10 4.87 -5.32 -2.30
N GLN A 11 3.96 -6.26 -2.09
CA GLN A 11 4.08 -7.62 -2.60
C GLN A 11 2.69 -8.23 -2.87
N PRO A 12 2.41 -8.70 -4.10
CA PRO A 12 3.31 -8.74 -5.26
C PRO A 12 3.52 -7.33 -5.90
N PRO A 13 4.66 -7.09 -6.57
CA PRO A 13 4.99 -5.79 -7.18
C PRO A 13 3.98 -5.34 -8.25
N GLU A 14 3.20 -6.28 -8.79
CA GLU A 14 2.16 -6.04 -9.79
C GLU A 14 1.01 -5.17 -9.26
N LEU A 15 0.83 -5.12 -7.94
CA LEU A 15 -0.14 -4.24 -7.29
C LEU A 15 0.10 -2.76 -7.63
N MET A 16 1.34 -2.36 -7.94
CA MET A 16 1.66 -0.99 -8.32
C MET A 16 1.31 -0.66 -9.78
N LYS A 17 0.95 -1.65 -10.62
CA LYS A 17 0.65 -1.40 -12.04
C LYS A 17 -0.57 -0.49 -12.17
N GLY A 18 -0.41 0.62 -12.90
CA GLY A 18 -1.49 1.58 -13.16
C GLY A 18 -1.71 2.62 -12.06
N LEU A 19 -0.89 2.61 -11.00
CA LEU A 19 -0.90 3.66 -9.98
C LEU A 19 0.19 4.70 -10.28
N LYS A 20 -0.09 5.95 -9.94
CA LYS A 20 0.89 7.04 -10.00
C LYS A 20 0.93 7.81 -8.68
N VAL A 21 2.00 8.58 -8.50
CA VAL A 21 2.13 9.51 -7.38
C VAL A 21 0.96 10.51 -7.40
N GLY A 22 0.33 10.69 -6.24
CA GLY A 22 -0.85 11.54 -6.08
C GLY A 22 -2.19 10.80 -6.16
N ASP A 23 -2.21 9.52 -6.53
CA ASP A 23 -3.45 8.74 -6.50
C ASP A 23 -3.89 8.45 -5.06
N ALA A 24 -5.17 8.72 -4.79
CA ALA A 24 -5.81 8.24 -3.58
C ALA A 24 -6.13 6.74 -3.75
N VAL A 25 -5.69 5.92 -2.80
CA VAL A 25 -5.84 4.47 -2.83
C VAL A 25 -6.31 3.93 -1.49
N LYS A 26 -7.06 2.83 -1.53
CA LYS A 26 -7.33 1.98 -0.37
C LYS A 26 -6.45 0.75 -0.49
N PHE A 27 -5.69 0.46 0.55
CA PHE A 27 -4.79 -0.70 0.57
C PHE A 27 -4.96 -1.50 1.86
N HIS A 28 -4.64 -2.79 1.76
CA HIS A 28 -4.52 -3.68 2.90
C HIS A 28 -3.05 -3.98 3.13
N ALA A 29 -2.60 -3.80 4.38
CA ALA A 29 -1.22 -4.06 4.78
C ALA A 29 -1.19 -5.03 5.95
N GLU A 30 -0.25 -5.95 5.91
CA GLU A 30 0.02 -6.97 6.93
C GLU A 30 1.46 -6.81 7.43
N SER A 31 1.71 -7.15 8.70
CA SER A 31 3.07 -7.18 9.23
C SER A 31 3.67 -8.55 8.94
N ILE A 32 4.63 -8.61 8.02
CA ILE A 32 5.34 -9.83 7.62
C ILE A 32 6.82 -9.59 7.91
N ASP A 33 7.43 -10.44 8.75
CA ASP A 33 8.83 -10.32 9.16
C ASP A 33 9.17 -8.89 9.65
N ASP A 34 8.37 -8.38 10.59
CA ASP A 34 8.47 -7.02 11.15
C ASP A 34 8.38 -5.87 10.11
N THR A 35 7.95 -6.17 8.88
CA THR A 35 7.80 -5.21 7.79
C THR A 35 6.34 -5.08 7.38
N LEU A 36 5.82 -3.86 7.37
CA LEU A 36 4.49 -3.56 6.85
C LEU A 36 4.46 -3.74 5.33
N THR A 37 3.74 -4.77 4.89
CA THR A 37 3.68 -5.21 3.50
C THR A 37 2.26 -5.08 2.96
N VAL A 38 2.09 -4.34 1.87
CA VAL A 38 0.82 -4.20 1.15
C VAL A 38 0.57 -5.45 0.32
N THR A 39 -0.53 -6.14 0.63
CA THR A 39 -0.97 -7.37 -0.05
C THR A 39 -2.19 -7.16 -0.96
N ALA A 40 -2.87 -6.02 -0.82
CA ALA A 40 -3.92 -5.61 -1.75
C ALA A 40 -3.99 -4.08 -1.87
N ILE A 41 -4.25 -3.57 -3.08
CA ILE A 41 -4.44 -2.15 -3.34
C ILE A 41 -5.55 -1.93 -4.37
N ARG A 42 -6.35 -0.88 -4.18
CA ARG A 42 -7.43 -0.48 -5.08
C ARG A 42 -7.55 1.05 -5.10
N PRO A 43 -8.06 1.65 -6.19
CA PRO A 43 -8.37 3.08 -6.21
C PRO A 43 -9.31 3.45 -5.07
N ALA A 44 -9.05 4.59 -4.41
CA ALA A 44 -10.01 5.15 -3.48
C ALA A 44 -11.13 5.76 -4.30
N GLN A 45 -12.26 5.05 -4.38
CA GLN A 45 -13.52 5.58 -4.86
C GLN A 45 -14.05 6.66 -3.91
#